data_AF-A0A533XNX1-F1
#
_entry.id   AF-A0A533XNX1-F1
#
_cell.length_a   1.000
_cell.length_b   1.000
_cell.length_c   1.000
_cell.angle_alpha   90.00
_cell.angle_beta   90.00
_cell.angle_gamma   90.00
#
_symmetry.space_group_name_H-M   'P 1'
#
loop_
_entity.id
_entity.type
_entity.pdbx_description
1 polymer ?
#
loop_
_entity_poly.entity_id
_entity_poly.type
_entity_poly.pdbx_seq_one_letter_code
_entity_poly.pdbx_strand_id
1 'polypeptide(L)'
;MPGTEQFLEADVILPPLMTTTPSDGLPPSTPSDPDRSGSQRPADAGVPSAARASFSLAGTIISSVLVAMFAMSMLLLSPGTHIGSLERPEEDLERLVSREMDVRRALDTAPAWERALDRFFAGDEDSLAQSIRWYDDLSREVESPEVQLYRVILLAEAGRADRVSATIIPWQYQGEVMARMFEWVRAAYLGSPPTSDLGERLLSEIEDDLSPGWFADILTARIAKGIGDQATAAAADGAIFRRGVVFL
;
A
#
# COMPACT_ATOMS: atom_id res chain seq x y z
N MET A 1 -24.35 -0.36 48.57
CA MET A 1 -24.02 -1.43 49.55
C MET A 1 -25.29 -2.19 49.84
N PRO A 2 -25.33 -3.53 49.79
CA PRO A 2 -24.46 -4.53 49.14
C PRO A 2 -25.23 -5.17 47.94
N GLY A 3 -24.74 -6.06 47.10
CA GLY A 3 -23.60 -6.98 47.15
C GLY A 3 -24.09 -8.33 46.65
N THR A 4 -23.47 -8.85 45.59
CA THR A 4 -23.32 -10.29 45.36
C THR A 4 -21.97 -10.45 44.69
N GLU A 5 -20.99 -10.54 45.58
CA GLU A 5 -19.63 -10.95 45.34
C GLU A 5 -19.55 -12.46 45.12
N GLN A 6 -18.53 -12.85 44.33
CA GLN A 6 -17.76 -14.10 44.42
C GLN A 6 -18.52 -15.41 44.10
N PHE A 7 -17.95 -16.34 43.33
CA PHE A 7 -16.73 -17.07 43.66
C PHE A 7 -16.16 -17.78 42.43
N LEU A 8 -14.81 -17.79 42.33
CA LEU A 8 -13.90 -18.91 42.00
C LEU A 8 -14.18 -19.78 40.74
N GLU A 9 -13.22 -20.09 39.87
CA GLU A 9 -11.88 -20.63 40.13
C GLU A 9 -10.93 -20.24 39.00
N ALA A 10 -9.75 -19.74 39.37
CA ALA A 10 -8.55 -20.01 38.60
C ALA A 10 -8.08 -21.41 39.02
N ASP A 11 -7.86 -22.31 38.06
CA ASP A 11 -6.72 -23.19 38.22
C ASP A 11 -6.04 -23.51 36.88
N VAL A 12 -4.73 -23.48 37.01
CA VAL A 12 -3.70 -23.69 36.01
C VAL A 12 -3.46 -25.22 35.90
N ILE A 13 -2.61 -25.62 34.96
CA ILE A 13 -1.79 -26.86 34.97
C ILE A 13 -2.14 -27.90 33.89
N LEU A 14 -1.40 -27.77 32.79
CA LEU A 14 -0.59 -28.76 32.03
C LEU A 14 -1.22 -30.07 31.48
N PRO A 15 -0.84 -30.47 30.24
CA PRO A 15 -1.00 -31.86 29.75
C PRO A 15 0.08 -32.75 30.38
N PRO A 16 -0.15 -34.05 30.59
CA PRO A 16 0.30 -35.03 29.60
C PRO A 16 -0.50 -36.36 29.60
N LEU A 17 -0.33 -37.18 28.56
CA LEU A 17 0.21 -38.55 28.68
C LEU A 17 0.12 -39.30 27.35
N MET A 18 1.29 -39.71 26.86
CA MET A 18 1.44 -40.96 26.12
C MET A 18 0.85 -42.12 26.92
N THR A 19 0.23 -43.09 26.26
CA THR A 19 0.78 -44.46 26.06
C THR A 19 -0.34 -45.46 25.73
N THR A 20 0.11 -46.60 25.20
CA THR A 20 -0.52 -47.93 25.12
C THR A 20 -1.11 -48.27 23.74
N THR A 21 -0.88 -49.42 23.09
CA THR A 21 -0.22 -50.71 23.42
C THR A 21 -0.29 -51.58 22.11
N PRO A 22 0.33 -52.77 21.96
CA PRO A 22 1.53 -53.04 21.17
C PRO A 22 1.23 -54.01 20.01
N SER A 23 2.25 -54.50 19.31
CA SER A 23 2.14 -55.77 18.58
C SER A 23 3.41 -56.58 18.80
N ASP A 24 3.31 -57.53 19.72
CA ASP A 24 4.30 -58.53 20.05
C ASP A 24 4.27 -59.68 19.01
N GLY A 25 5.46 -60.11 18.62
CA GLY A 25 5.68 -61.29 17.77
C GLY A 25 7.17 -61.50 17.53
N LEU A 26 7.89 -61.93 18.58
CA LEU A 26 9.31 -62.31 18.58
C LEU A 26 9.50 -63.82 18.19
N PRO A 27 10.73 -64.36 18.04
CA PRO A 27 11.30 -65.03 16.87
C PRO A 27 11.48 -66.55 17.12
N PRO A 28 12.39 -67.29 16.45
CA PRO A 28 13.77 -67.35 16.99
C PRO A 28 14.93 -67.73 16.01
N SER A 29 16.16 -67.54 16.53
CA SER A 29 17.39 -68.35 16.29
C SER A 29 18.39 -67.96 15.19
N THR A 30 19.52 -67.39 15.64
CA THR A 30 20.91 -67.50 15.13
C THR A 30 21.42 -68.96 15.12
N PRO A 31 22.46 -69.41 14.37
CA PRO A 31 23.86 -68.94 14.54
C PRO A 31 24.88 -69.09 13.36
N SER A 32 26.05 -68.45 13.55
CA SER A 32 27.42 -68.84 13.10
C SER A 32 27.77 -69.03 11.61
N ASP A 33 28.70 -68.21 11.11
CA ASP A 33 30.02 -68.73 10.64
C ASP A 33 31.13 -67.68 10.88
N PRO A 34 32.26 -68.04 11.52
CA PRO A 34 33.45 -67.22 11.66
C PRO A 34 34.49 -67.52 10.56
N ASP A 35 35.65 -66.83 10.64
CA ASP A 35 36.87 -67.11 9.87
C ASP A 35 36.86 -66.56 8.41
N ARG A 36 37.91 -65.97 7.85
CA ARG A 36 39.28 -65.74 8.32
C ARG A 36 39.98 -64.83 7.31
N SER A 37 40.98 -64.10 7.80
CA SER A 37 42.11 -63.55 7.05
C SER A 37 41.77 -62.41 6.09
N GLY A 38 42.06 -61.16 6.42
CA GLY A 38 43.34 -60.72 6.97
C GLY A 38 44.01 -59.84 5.94
N SER A 39 43.89 -58.53 6.11
CA SER A 39 44.97 -57.61 5.77
C SER A 39 44.73 -56.28 6.46
N GLN A 40 45.53 -56.03 7.47
CA GLN A 40 45.49 -54.85 8.29
C GLN A 40 46.48 -53.82 7.72
N ARG A 41 45.93 -52.74 7.11
CA ARG A 41 46.38 -51.32 7.07
C ARG A 41 47.82 -50.98 6.57
N PRO A 42 48.09 -49.75 6.05
CA PRO A 42 47.66 -48.49 6.67
C PRO A 42 47.22 -47.34 5.73
N ALA A 43 46.47 -46.43 6.35
CA ALA A 43 46.41 -45.00 6.08
C ALA A 43 46.27 -44.56 4.61
N ASP A 44 45.02 -44.39 4.18
CA ASP A 44 44.67 -43.07 3.66
C ASP A 44 43.65 -42.47 4.62
N ALA A 45 44.13 -41.48 5.39
CA ALA A 45 43.24 -40.49 5.95
C ALA A 45 42.60 -39.79 4.76
N GLY A 46 41.44 -40.29 4.33
CA GLY A 46 40.50 -39.55 3.51
C GLY A 46 40.21 -38.27 4.27
N VAL A 47 40.96 -37.23 3.93
CA VAL A 47 40.76 -35.85 4.33
C VAL A 47 39.25 -35.60 4.23
N PRO A 48 38.58 -35.04 5.25
CA PRO A 48 37.22 -34.60 5.05
C PRO A 48 37.27 -33.70 3.81
N SER A 49 36.56 -34.09 2.75
CA SER A 49 36.29 -33.18 1.64
C SER A 49 35.48 -32.07 2.27
N ALA A 50 36.19 -31.08 2.83
CA ALA A 50 35.66 -29.79 3.12
C ALA A 50 35.07 -29.39 1.79
N ALA A 51 33.74 -29.47 1.68
CA ALA A 51 33.02 -28.70 0.72
C ALA A 51 33.52 -27.28 0.97
N ARG A 52 34.53 -26.88 0.19
CA ARG A 52 34.83 -25.47 0.01
C ARG A 52 33.53 -24.98 -0.58
N ALA A 53 32.68 -24.42 0.28
CA ALA A 53 31.84 -23.34 -0.14
C ALA A 53 32.84 -22.33 -0.69
N SER A 54 33.15 -22.46 -1.98
CA SER A 54 33.87 -21.47 -2.72
C SER A 54 32.95 -20.28 -2.65
N PHE A 55 33.19 -19.41 -1.67
CA PHE A 55 32.69 -18.05 -1.67
C PHE A 55 33.16 -17.49 -3.00
N SER A 56 32.25 -17.56 -3.97
CA SER A 56 32.54 -17.17 -5.34
C SER A 56 32.73 -15.67 -5.25
N LEU A 57 33.98 -15.23 -5.25
CA LEU A 57 34.33 -13.83 -5.29
C LEU A 57 33.66 -13.16 -6.51
N ALA A 58 33.48 -13.93 -7.59
CA ALA A 58 32.66 -13.57 -8.73
C ALA A 58 31.16 -13.40 -8.36
N GLY A 59 30.60 -14.29 -7.54
CA GLY A 59 29.24 -14.15 -7.00
C GLY A 59 29.05 -12.91 -6.13
N THR A 60 30.02 -12.59 -5.26
CA THR A 60 30.00 -11.36 -4.46
C THR A 60 30.13 -10.11 -5.34
N ILE A 61 30.98 -10.14 -6.37
CA ILE A 61 31.12 -9.03 -7.32
C ILE A 61 29.83 -8.83 -8.11
N ILE A 62 29.24 -9.90 -8.65
CA ILE A 62 27.96 -9.83 -9.39
C ILE A 62 26.85 -9.31 -8.47
N SER A 63 26.76 -9.83 -7.24
CA SER A 63 25.79 -9.36 -6.25
C SER A 63 26.01 -7.90 -5.89
N SER A 64 27.27 -7.47 -5.72
CA SER A 64 27.60 -6.08 -5.42
C SER A 64 27.30 -5.14 -6.60
N VAL A 65 27.51 -5.59 -7.84
CA VAL A 65 27.17 -4.84 -9.05
C VAL A 65 25.66 -4.74 -9.20
N LEU A 66 24.92 -5.81 -8.95
CA LEU A 66 23.46 -5.79 -8.97
C LEU A 66 22.89 -4.89 -7.87
N VAL A 67 23.42 -4.97 -6.65
CA VAL A 67 23.02 -4.07 -5.55
C VAL A 67 23.41 -2.63 -5.86
N ALA A 68 24.57 -2.38 -6.45
CA ALA A 68 24.99 -1.04 -6.86
C ALA A 68 24.14 -0.51 -8.01
N MET A 69 23.79 -1.32 -9.01
CA MET A 69 22.87 -0.96 -10.08
C MET A 69 21.47 -0.69 -9.53
N PHE A 70 20.98 -1.51 -8.61
CA PHE A 70 19.68 -1.34 -7.98
C PHE A 70 19.67 -0.09 -7.09
N ALA A 71 20.70 0.13 -6.28
CA ALA A 71 20.87 1.33 -5.46
C ALA A 71 21.03 2.58 -6.32
N MET A 72 21.79 2.50 -7.43
CA MET A 72 21.93 3.58 -8.41
C MET A 72 20.60 3.85 -9.12
N SER A 73 19.85 2.81 -9.49
CA SER A 73 18.50 2.93 -10.06
C SER A 73 17.55 3.56 -9.06
N MET A 74 17.58 3.16 -7.78
CA MET A 74 16.82 3.76 -6.69
C MET A 74 17.25 5.21 -6.42
N LEU A 75 18.53 5.54 -6.62
CA LEU A 75 19.05 6.91 -6.51
C LEU A 75 18.62 7.79 -7.69
N LEU A 76 18.58 7.22 -8.90
CA LEU A 76 18.15 7.89 -10.14
C LEU A 76 16.63 8.01 -10.21
N LEU A 77 15.90 7.04 -9.65
CA LEU A 77 14.46 7.08 -9.40
C LEU A 77 14.14 7.77 -8.07
N SER A 78 15.16 8.24 -7.34
CA SER A 78 14.94 9.01 -6.13
C SER A 78 14.19 10.28 -6.54
N PRO A 79 13.03 10.58 -5.92
CA PRO A 79 12.11 11.64 -6.35
C PRO A 79 12.63 13.07 -6.10
N GLY A 80 13.95 13.25 -6.04
CA GLY A 80 14.63 14.54 -5.91
C GLY A 80 15.14 15.12 -7.23
N THR A 81 15.04 14.40 -8.36
CA THR A 81 15.49 14.91 -9.66
C THR A 81 14.34 15.57 -10.43
N HIS A 82 14.06 16.82 -10.07
CA HIS A 82 13.30 17.85 -10.79
C HIS A 82 12.09 17.40 -11.64
N ILE A 83 10.91 17.42 -11.01
CA ILE A 83 9.61 17.48 -11.70
C ILE A 83 9.57 18.68 -12.68
N GLY A 84 10.30 19.76 -12.41
CA GLY A 84 10.47 20.91 -13.31
C GLY A 84 11.22 20.67 -14.63
N SER A 85 11.58 19.42 -14.98
CA SER A 85 12.18 19.07 -16.27
C SER A 85 11.21 18.44 -17.29
N LEU A 86 9.97 18.18 -16.86
CA LEU A 86 8.91 17.64 -17.72
C LEU A 86 8.20 18.76 -18.47
N GLU A 87 7.73 18.46 -19.68
CA GLU A 87 7.08 19.45 -20.57
C GLU A 87 5.71 19.88 -20.02
N ARG A 88 5.05 19.02 -19.23
CA ARG A 88 3.76 19.25 -18.56
C ARG A 88 3.72 18.57 -17.18
N PRO A 89 4.44 19.11 -16.18
CA PRO A 89 4.63 18.46 -14.88
C PRO A 89 3.33 18.23 -14.11
N GLU A 90 2.31 19.05 -14.35
CA GLU A 90 1.00 18.95 -13.70
C GLU A 90 0.25 17.69 -14.14
N GLU A 91 0.21 17.44 -15.45
CA GLU A 91 -0.50 16.28 -16.02
C GLU A 91 0.23 14.98 -15.70
N ASP A 92 1.56 14.99 -15.73
CA ASP A 92 2.34 13.80 -15.44
C ASP A 92 2.21 13.39 -13.96
N LEU A 93 2.21 14.37 -13.05
CA LEU A 93 1.97 14.12 -11.64
C LEU A 93 0.53 13.66 -11.39
N GLU A 94 -0.46 14.29 -12.04
CA GLU A 94 -1.87 13.89 -11.97
C GLU A 94 -2.08 12.44 -12.39
N ARG A 95 -1.52 12.02 -13.54
CA ARG A 95 -1.62 10.62 -14.01
C ARG A 95 -0.94 9.65 -13.05
N LEU A 96 0.25 10.00 -12.55
CA LEU A 96 1.00 9.16 -11.62
C LEU A 96 0.21 8.95 -10.33
N VAL A 97 -0.21 10.04 -9.69
CA VAL A 97 -0.94 10.01 -8.41
C VAL A 97 -2.31 9.38 -8.59
N SER A 98 -3.03 9.65 -9.69
CA SER A 98 -4.31 9.00 -9.95
C SER A 98 -4.16 7.48 -10.05
N ARG A 99 -3.13 7.01 -10.77
CA ARG A 99 -2.82 5.57 -10.87
C ARG A 99 -2.51 4.96 -9.51
N GLU A 100 -1.68 5.64 -8.72
CA GLU A 100 -1.31 5.19 -7.38
C GLU A 100 -2.54 5.08 -6.47
N MET A 101 -3.41 6.10 -6.49
CA MET A 101 -4.61 6.12 -5.67
C MET A 101 -5.67 5.10 -6.12
N ASP A 102 -5.82 4.88 -7.42
CA ASP A 102 -6.66 3.82 -7.97
C ASP A 102 -6.18 2.43 -7.47
N VAL A 103 -4.87 2.16 -7.53
CA VAL A 103 -4.27 0.91 -7.00
C VAL A 103 -4.49 0.77 -5.51
N ARG A 104 -4.24 1.82 -4.74
CA ARG A 104 -4.46 1.82 -3.28
C ARG A 104 -5.92 1.48 -2.96
N ARG A 105 -6.88 2.08 -3.68
CA ARG A 105 -8.30 1.79 -3.49
C ARG A 105 -8.65 0.35 -3.82
N ALA A 106 -8.05 -0.24 -4.86
CA ALA A 106 -8.24 -1.65 -5.17
C ALA A 106 -7.68 -2.55 -4.06
N LEU A 107 -6.48 -2.23 -3.56
CA LEU A 107 -5.83 -2.94 -2.47
C LEU A 107 -6.61 -2.89 -1.14
N ASP A 108 -7.36 -1.83 -0.85
CA ASP A 108 -8.23 -1.77 0.35
C ASP A 108 -9.24 -2.93 0.40
N THR A 109 -9.65 -3.43 -0.77
CA THR A 109 -10.58 -4.56 -0.90
C THR A 109 -9.89 -5.90 -1.10
N ALA A 110 -8.56 -5.89 -1.26
CA ALA A 110 -7.77 -7.08 -1.53
C ALA A 110 -7.64 -8.00 -0.29
N PRO A 111 -7.43 -9.31 -0.52
CA PRO A 111 -7.08 -10.27 0.53
C PRO A 111 -5.96 -9.77 1.44
N ALA A 112 -6.01 -10.15 2.72
CA ALA A 112 -5.05 -9.66 3.71
C ALA A 112 -3.58 -10.00 3.40
N TRP A 113 -3.33 -11.06 2.61
CA TRP A 113 -1.99 -11.46 2.20
C TRP A 113 -1.42 -10.53 1.11
N GLU A 114 -2.24 -10.06 0.16
CA GLU A 114 -1.83 -9.07 -0.85
C GLU A 114 -1.47 -7.74 -0.17
N ARG A 115 -2.32 -7.29 0.77
CA ARG A 115 -2.03 -6.11 1.63
C ARG A 115 -0.81 -6.29 2.53
N ALA A 116 -0.41 -7.52 2.85
CA ALA A 116 0.78 -7.79 3.65
C ALA A 116 2.06 -7.75 2.78
N LEU A 117 1.99 -8.26 1.55
CA LEU A 117 3.09 -8.17 0.59
C LEU A 117 3.36 -6.73 0.17
N ASP A 118 2.30 -5.96 -0.12
CA ASP A 118 2.41 -4.55 -0.47
C ASP A 118 3.13 -3.75 0.62
N ARG A 119 2.67 -3.86 1.87
CA ARG A 119 3.34 -3.23 3.03
C ARG A 119 4.79 -3.71 3.24
N PHE A 120 5.11 -4.94 2.87
CA PHE A 120 6.45 -5.47 3.00
C PHE A 120 7.42 -4.91 1.94
N PHE A 121 6.94 -4.70 0.70
CA PHE A 121 7.77 -4.23 -0.41
C PHE A 121 7.76 -2.71 -0.60
N ALA A 122 6.63 -2.03 -0.36
CA ALA A 122 6.48 -0.59 -0.51
C ALA A 122 7.07 0.21 0.66
N GLY A 123 7.26 -0.43 1.82
CA GLY A 123 7.69 0.23 3.05
C GLY A 123 6.55 1.00 3.74
N ASP A 124 6.82 1.50 4.95
CA ASP A 124 5.84 2.24 5.78
C ASP A 124 5.61 3.69 5.33
N GLU A 125 6.07 4.06 4.12
CA GLU A 125 5.87 5.41 3.61
C GLU A 125 4.44 5.54 3.09
N ASP A 126 3.63 6.34 3.78
CA ASP A 126 2.26 6.62 3.38
C ASP A 126 2.24 7.31 2.01
N SER A 127 1.82 6.58 0.97
CA SER A 127 1.73 7.08 -0.41
C SER A 127 1.02 8.41 -0.50
N LEU A 128 -0.07 8.57 0.25
CA LEU A 128 -0.83 9.82 0.30
C LEU A 128 -0.01 10.99 0.85
N ALA A 129 0.80 10.75 1.89
CA ALA A 129 1.70 11.75 2.42
C ALA A 129 2.83 12.11 1.45
N GLN A 130 3.29 11.16 0.63
CA GLN A 130 4.25 11.40 -0.44
C GLN A 130 3.63 12.22 -1.58
N SER A 131 2.44 11.85 -2.08
CA SER A 131 1.73 12.60 -3.12
C SER A 131 1.45 14.05 -2.67
N ILE A 132 1.08 14.27 -1.41
CA ILE A 132 0.92 15.63 -0.86
C ILE A 132 2.22 16.43 -0.96
N ARG A 133 3.37 15.83 -0.64
CA ARG A 133 4.67 16.52 -0.75
C ARG A 133 5.00 16.88 -2.19
N TRP A 134 4.75 15.98 -3.14
CA TRP A 134 4.97 16.29 -4.56
C TRP A 134 4.11 17.45 -5.05
N TYR A 135 2.83 17.49 -4.67
CA TYR A 135 1.95 18.61 -5.00
C TYR A 135 2.31 19.90 -4.23
N ASP A 136 2.79 19.80 -2.99
CA ASP A 136 3.37 20.92 -2.25
C ASP A 136 4.56 21.53 -3.02
N ASP A 137 5.48 20.69 -3.49
CA ASP A 137 6.66 21.11 -4.24
C ASP A 137 6.27 21.72 -5.59
N LEU A 138 5.40 21.05 -6.35
CA LEU A 138 4.92 21.53 -7.65
C LEU A 138 4.18 22.88 -7.52
N SER A 139 3.37 23.07 -6.47
CA SER A 139 2.64 24.33 -6.25
C SER A 139 3.54 25.55 -6.01
N ARG A 140 4.82 25.33 -5.65
CA ARG A 140 5.81 26.42 -5.51
C ARG A 140 6.47 26.79 -6.82
N GLU A 141 6.46 25.88 -7.79
CA GLU A 141 7.08 26.05 -9.09
C GLU A 141 6.07 26.50 -10.16
N VAL A 142 4.82 26.04 -10.05
CA VAL A 142 3.75 26.27 -11.03
C VAL A 142 2.52 26.86 -10.35
N GLU A 143 2.07 28.02 -10.86
CA GLU A 143 0.78 28.59 -10.51
C GLU A 143 -0.33 27.98 -11.39
N SER A 144 -0.92 26.87 -10.91
CA SER A 144 -2.01 26.18 -11.60
C SER A 144 -3.21 25.95 -10.67
N PRO A 145 -4.43 26.31 -11.10
CA PRO A 145 -5.69 25.96 -10.43
C PRO A 145 -5.81 24.48 -10.06
N GLU A 146 -5.49 23.60 -10.99
CA GLU A 146 -5.64 22.15 -10.84
C GLU A 146 -4.65 21.58 -9.82
N VAL A 147 -3.40 22.06 -9.85
CA VAL A 147 -2.38 21.67 -8.86
C VAL A 147 -2.86 22.02 -7.44
N GLN A 148 -3.47 23.20 -7.27
CA GLN A 148 -4.06 23.59 -5.99
C GLN A 148 -5.25 22.72 -5.59
N LEU A 149 -6.15 22.41 -6.52
CA LEU A 149 -7.30 21.53 -6.30
C LEU A 149 -6.86 20.12 -5.88
N TYR A 150 -5.99 19.47 -6.65
CA TYR A 150 -5.51 18.12 -6.40
C TYR A 150 -4.79 18.01 -5.07
N ARG A 151 -3.93 18.99 -4.74
CA ARG A 151 -3.29 19.09 -3.44
C ARG A 151 -4.31 19.10 -2.29
N VAL A 152 -5.37 19.89 -2.42
CA VAL A 152 -6.40 20.03 -1.38
C VAL A 152 -7.24 18.75 -1.25
N ILE A 153 -7.56 18.07 -2.36
CA ILE A 153 -8.24 16.78 -2.34
C ILE A 153 -7.40 15.76 -1.56
N LEU A 154 -6.09 15.67 -1.82
CA LEU A 154 -5.21 14.75 -1.09
C LEU A 154 -5.11 15.10 0.40
N LEU A 155 -5.07 16.39 0.75
CA LEU A 155 -5.13 16.82 2.16
C LEU A 155 -6.44 16.41 2.84
N ALA A 156 -7.56 16.48 2.11
CA ALA A 156 -8.87 16.08 2.61
C ALA A 156 -8.96 14.56 2.81
N GLU A 157 -8.49 13.78 1.84
CA GLU A 157 -8.40 12.31 1.95
C GLU A 157 -7.43 11.88 3.06
N ALA A 158 -6.43 12.69 3.39
CA ALA A 158 -5.56 12.49 4.55
C ALA A 158 -6.21 12.89 5.89
N GLY A 159 -7.49 13.24 5.90
CA GLY A 159 -8.25 13.63 7.09
C GLY A 159 -7.88 14.99 7.66
N ARG A 160 -7.18 15.86 6.90
CA ARG A 160 -6.71 17.17 7.38
C ARG A 160 -7.72 18.29 7.12
N ALA A 161 -8.97 18.09 7.56
CA ALA A 161 -10.10 18.99 7.28
C ALA A 161 -9.84 20.46 7.69
N ASP A 162 -9.19 20.69 8.84
CA ASP A 162 -8.84 22.06 9.29
C ASP A 162 -7.91 22.77 8.31
N ARG A 163 -6.92 22.04 7.76
CA ARG A 163 -5.99 22.60 6.76
C ARG A 163 -6.68 22.85 5.43
N VAL A 164 -7.57 21.94 5.02
CA VAL A 164 -8.40 22.11 3.82
C VAL A 164 -9.24 23.38 3.94
N SER A 165 -9.97 23.53 5.04
CA SER A 165 -10.80 24.72 5.30
C SER A 165 -9.97 26.00 5.27
N ALA A 166 -8.81 26.03 5.93
CA ALA A 166 -7.94 27.20 5.92
C ALA A 166 -7.38 27.54 4.52
N THR A 167 -7.11 26.51 3.70
CA THR A 167 -6.52 26.67 2.36
C THR A 167 -7.53 27.22 1.37
N ILE A 168 -8.80 26.77 1.41
CA ILE A 168 -9.76 27.11 0.35
C ILE A 168 -10.58 28.39 0.63
N ILE A 169 -10.63 28.90 1.86
CA ILE A 169 -11.38 30.14 2.18
C ILE A 169 -11.00 31.32 1.26
N PRO A 170 -9.73 31.56 0.91
CA PRO A 170 -9.36 32.63 -0.02
C PRO A 170 -9.86 32.43 -1.46
N TRP A 171 -10.09 31.18 -1.90
CA TRP A 171 -10.39 30.84 -3.30
C TRP A 171 -11.68 31.49 -3.81
N GLN A 172 -12.66 31.73 -2.93
CA GLN A 172 -13.91 32.43 -3.27
C GLN A 172 -13.68 33.85 -3.82
N TYR A 173 -12.49 34.43 -3.60
CA TYR A 173 -12.13 35.79 -4.04
C TYR A 173 -11.06 35.80 -5.14
N GLN A 174 -10.63 34.64 -5.65
CA GLN A 174 -9.52 34.50 -6.61
C GLN A 174 -9.99 34.25 -8.05
N GLY A 175 -11.20 34.68 -8.37
CA GLY A 175 -11.81 34.51 -9.69
C GLY A 175 -12.73 33.30 -9.79
N GLU A 176 -13.43 33.20 -10.91
CA GLU A 176 -14.53 32.24 -11.10
C GLU A 176 -14.08 30.77 -11.02
N VAL A 177 -12.90 30.45 -11.56
CA VAL A 177 -12.35 29.09 -11.54
C VAL A 177 -12.07 28.64 -10.10
N MET A 178 -11.40 29.48 -9.31
CA MET A 178 -11.11 29.19 -7.90
C MET A 178 -12.38 29.11 -7.05
N ALA A 179 -13.34 29.99 -7.29
CA ALA A 179 -14.62 29.97 -6.60
C ALA A 179 -15.42 28.68 -6.89
N ARG A 180 -15.37 28.17 -8.12
CA ARG A 180 -15.99 26.90 -8.50
C ARG A 180 -15.32 25.71 -7.81
N MET A 181 -13.99 25.64 -7.86
CA MET A 181 -13.22 24.59 -7.17
C MET A 181 -13.43 24.61 -5.64
N PHE A 182 -13.63 25.80 -5.05
CA PHE A 182 -14.04 25.93 -3.66
C PHE A 182 -15.38 25.24 -3.39
N GLU A 183 -16.39 25.42 -4.26
CA GLU A 183 -17.69 24.76 -4.09
C GLU A 183 -17.58 23.24 -4.17
N TRP A 184 -16.80 22.70 -5.11
CA TRP A 184 -16.57 21.25 -5.24
C TRP A 184 -15.94 20.67 -3.97
N VAL A 185 -14.83 21.25 -3.49
CA VAL A 185 -14.13 20.74 -2.30
C VAL A 185 -15.00 20.88 -1.07
N ARG A 186 -15.68 22.02 -0.91
CA ARG A 186 -16.57 22.25 0.23
C ARG A 186 -17.70 21.22 0.24
N ALA A 187 -18.40 21.01 -0.87
CA ALA A 187 -19.49 20.05 -0.96
C ALA A 187 -19.04 18.60 -0.70
N ALA A 188 -17.84 18.23 -1.16
CA ALA A 188 -17.29 16.89 -1.02
C ALA A 188 -16.76 16.60 0.40
N TYR A 189 -16.14 17.58 1.05
CA TYR A 189 -15.31 17.34 2.24
C TYR A 189 -15.66 18.17 3.47
N LEU A 190 -16.35 19.32 3.31
CA LEU A 190 -16.55 20.27 4.40
C LEU A 190 -18.03 20.55 4.68
N GLY A 191 -18.42 20.37 5.94
CA GLY A 191 -19.70 20.83 6.46
C GLY A 191 -20.87 19.92 6.11
N SER A 192 -22.08 20.50 6.08
CA SER A 192 -23.30 19.76 5.79
C SER A 192 -23.38 19.40 4.31
N PRO A 193 -23.98 18.24 3.96
CA PRO A 193 -24.18 17.86 2.57
C PRO A 193 -24.89 18.95 1.76
N PRO A 194 -24.55 19.12 0.48
CA PRO A 194 -25.23 20.07 -0.39
C PRO A 194 -26.71 19.68 -0.59
N THR A 195 -27.54 20.62 -1.02
CA THR A 195 -28.88 20.32 -1.53
C THR A 195 -28.79 19.50 -2.81
N SER A 196 -29.84 18.73 -3.16
CA SER A 196 -29.85 17.92 -4.40
C SER A 196 -29.52 18.76 -5.64
N ASP A 197 -30.24 19.88 -5.83
CA ASP A 197 -30.05 20.79 -6.97
C ASP A 197 -28.61 21.33 -7.05
N LEU A 198 -27.99 21.63 -5.90
CA LEU A 198 -26.61 22.09 -5.85
C LEU A 198 -25.66 20.94 -6.20
N GLY A 199 -25.82 19.78 -5.58
CA GLY A 199 -24.97 18.62 -5.85
C GLY A 199 -25.01 18.20 -7.30
N GLU A 200 -26.20 18.10 -7.91
CA GLU A 200 -26.37 17.75 -9.32
C GLU A 200 -25.66 18.73 -10.27
N ARG A 201 -25.74 20.04 -9.98
CA ARG A 201 -24.97 21.04 -10.72
C ARG A 201 -23.46 20.81 -10.59
N LEU A 202 -22.96 20.61 -9.37
CA LEU A 202 -21.53 20.41 -9.14
C LEU A 202 -21.02 19.13 -9.81
N LEU A 203 -21.83 18.06 -9.85
CA LEU A 203 -21.48 16.82 -10.53
C LEU A 203 -21.32 17.03 -12.05
N SER A 204 -22.24 17.78 -12.69
CA SER A 204 -22.13 18.15 -14.10
C SER A 204 -20.88 19.00 -14.36
N GLU A 205 -20.61 19.98 -13.50
CA GLU A 205 -19.42 20.83 -13.63
C GLU A 205 -18.12 20.03 -13.53
N ILE A 206 -18.03 19.06 -12.61
CA ILE A 206 -16.84 18.20 -12.49
C ILE A 206 -16.64 17.34 -13.74
N GLU A 207 -17.72 16.79 -14.30
CA GLU A 207 -17.66 15.98 -15.53
C GLU A 207 -17.21 16.79 -16.74
N ASP A 208 -17.65 18.05 -16.85
CA ASP A 208 -17.34 18.93 -17.98
C ASP A 208 -15.93 19.55 -17.88
N ASP A 209 -15.50 19.93 -16.67
CA ASP A 209 -14.32 20.78 -16.46
C ASP A 209 -13.07 20.01 -16.00
N LEU A 210 -13.21 18.83 -15.39
CA LEU A 210 -12.09 18.10 -14.81
C LEU A 210 -11.68 16.90 -15.66
N SER A 211 -10.36 16.70 -15.81
CA SER A 211 -9.82 15.53 -16.50
C SER A 211 -10.33 14.23 -15.85
N PRO A 212 -10.78 13.25 -16.65
CA PRO A 212 -11.21 11.96 -16.14
C PRO A 212 -10.06 11.26 -15.41
N GLY A 213 -10.31 10.88 -14.16
CA GLY A 213 -9.28 10.27 -13.31
C GLY A 213 -9.76 10.11 -11.88
N TRP A 214 -8.84 9.71 -11.00
CA TRP A 214 -9.15 9.47 -9.59
C TRP A 214 -9.69 10.73 -8.90
N PHE A 215 -9.15 11.92 -9.21
CA PHE A 215 -9.57 13.18 -8.61
C PHE A 215 -11.03 13.55 -8.96
N ALA A 216 -11.43 13.37 -10.22
CA ALA A 216 -12.81 13.59 -10.64
C ALA A 216 -13.76 12.57 -10.00
N ASP A 217 -13.40 11.29 -10.03
CA ASP A 217 -14.24 10.24 -9.48
C ASP A 217 -14.42 10.35 -7.97
N ILE A 218 -13.37 10.72 -7.22
CA ILE A 218 -13.48 10.84 -5.76
C ILE A 218 -14.38 12.01 -5.36
N LEU A 219 -14.29 13.16 -6.05
CA LEU A 219 -15.21 14.28 -5.83
C LEU A 219 -16.65 13.88 -6.17
N THR A 220 -16.86 13.25 -7.33
CA THR A 220 -18.16 12.73 -7.77
C THR A 220 -18.75 11.78 -6.74
N ALA A 221 -17.97 10.80 -6.26
CA ALA A 221 -18.41 9.83 -5.27
C ALA A 221 -18.81 10.49 -3.95
N ARG A 222 -18.03 11.48 -3.47
CA ARG A 222 -18.28 12.18 -2.21
C ARG A 222 -19.53 13.06 -2.29
N ILE A 223 -19.68 13.84 -3.36
CA ILE A 223 -20.84 14.73 -3.57
C ILE A 223 -22.10 13.90 -3.77
N ALA A 224 -22.06 12.85 -4.60
CA ALA A 224 -23.19 11.94 -4.82
C ALA A 224 -23.66 11.29 -3.51
N LYS A 225 -22.72 10.82 -2.66
CA LYS A 225 -23.05 10.34 -1.30
C LYS A 225 -23.71 11.42 -0.45
N GLY A 226 -23.23 12.66 -0.53
CA GLY A 226 -23.79 13.80 0.18
C GLY A 226 -25.25 14.06 -0.15
N ILE A 227 -25.62 14.02 -1.44
CA ILE A 227 -27.02 14.22 -1.87
C ILE A 227 -27.88 12.94 -1.80
N GLY A 228 -27.29 11.80 -1.42
CA GLY A 228 -28.00 10.52 -1.33
C GLY A 228 -28.11 9.74 -2.64
N ASP A 229 -27.43 10.17 -3.70
CA ASP A 229 -27.34 9.44 -4.97
C ASP A 229 -26.34 8.29 -4.86
N GLN A 230 -26.83 7.15 -4.38
CA GLN A 230 -26.02 5.93 -4.22
C GLN A 230 -25.59 5.32 -5.55
N ALA A 231 -26.34 5.54 -6.63
CA ALA A 231 -26.03 4.94 -7.93
C ALA A 231 -24.80 5.61 -8.55
N THR A 232 -24.78 6.94 -8.57
CA THR A 232 -23.64 7.73 -9.07
C THR A 232 -22.41 7.52 -8.18
N ALA A 233 -22.60 7.48 -6.86
CA ALA A 233 -21.53 7.18 -5.92
C ALA A 233 -20.88 5.81 -6.19
N ALA A 234 -21.69 4.77 -6.38
CA ALA A 234 -21.20 3.42 -6.65
C ALA A 234 -20.53 3.32 -8.04
N ALA A 235 -21.03 4.04 -9.04
CA ALA A 235 -20.43 4.08 -10.36
C ALA A 235 -19.02 4.69 -10.33
N ALA A 236 -18.85 5.81 -9.62
CA ALA A 236 -17.56 6.47 -9.44
C ALA A 236 -16.58 5.61 -8.62
N ASP A 237 -17.01 5.06 -7.47
CA ASP A 237 -16.20 4.12 -6.69
C ASP A 237 -15.78 2.88 -7.53
N GLY A 238 -16.69 2.38 -8.36
CA GLY A 238 -16.44 1.26 -9.27
C GLY A 238 -15.51 1.61 -10.44
N ALA A 239 -15.47 2.87 -10.89
CA ALA A 239 -14.51 3.34 -11.89
C ALA A 239 -13.09 3.35 -11.32
N ILE A 240 -12.92 3.92 -10.12
CA ILE A 240 -11.66 3.91 -9.36
C ILE A 240 -11.15 2.48 -9.19
N PHE A 241 -12.01 1.60 -8.66
CA PHE A 241 -11.66 0.20 -8.42
C PHE A 241 -11.21 -0.52 -9.71
N ARG A 242 -11.97 -0.38 -10.80
CA ARG A 242 -11.65 -1.04 -12.07
C ARG A 242 -10.31 -0.59 -12.63
N ARG A 243 -9.96 0.69 -12.53
CA ARG A 243 -8.64 1.18 -12.96
C ARG A 243 -7.53 0.64 -12.09
N GLY A 244 -7.74 0.58 -10.77
CA GLY A 244 -6.75 0.04 -9.84
C GLY A 244 -6.39 -1.42 -10.13
N VAL A 245 -7.40 -2.26 -10.39
CA VAL A 245 -7.21 -3.68 -10.69
C VAL A 245 -6.40 -3.94 -11.97
N VAL A 246 -6.42 -3.03 -12.95
CA VAL A 246 -5.61 -3.18 -14.19
C VAL A 246 -4.11 -3.14 -13.91
N PHE A 247 -3.69 -2.58 -12.78
CA PHE A 247 -2.28 -2.41 -12.41
C PHE A 247 -1.78 -3.39 -11.33
N LEU A 248 -2.64 -4.29 -10.84
CA LEU A 248 -2.30 -5.39 -9.95
C LEU A 248 -1.99 -6.67 -10.76
#